data_AF-A0A834DLH0-F1
#
_entry.id   AF-A0A834DLH0-F1
#
_cell.length_a   1.000
_cell.length_b   1.000
_cell.length_c   1.000
_cell.angle_alpha   90.00
_cell.angle_beta   90.00
_cell.angle_gamma   90.00
#
_symmetry.space_group_name_H-M   'P 1'
#
loop_
_entity.id
_entity.type
_entity.pdbx_description
1 polymer ?
#
loop_
_entity_poly.entity_id
_entity_poly.type
_entity_poly.pdbx_seq_one_letter_code
_entity_poly.pdbx_strand_id
1 'polypeptide(L)'
;MEFIRLCEAVLRDPVDGNDRRGAVLRLSQALGNVTVVQKGEQDVISDGKQVLECSLQGSNRRCGGQGDLLSGSLGVLVHWALHAGPEKTNGFSPLLVAAFGACSLTRQCNHQAFQKHGRSTTTTTMIAEIGPAFSKLFET
;
A
#
# COMPACT_ATOMS: atom_id res chain seq x y z
N MET A 1 -0.92 13.81 5.68
CA MET A 1 -1.81 14.96 5.45
C MET A 1 -3.19 14.49 5.02
N GLU A 2 -3.33 13.74 3.91
CA GLU A 2 -4.64 13.23 3.42
C GLU A 2 -5.39 12.38 4.45
N PHE A 3 -4.71 11.41 5.06
CA PHE A 3 -5.32 10.51 6.04
C PHE A 3 -5.90 11.24 7.26
N ILE A 4 -5.16 12.20 7.82
CA ILE A 4 -5.61 12.97 9.00
C ILE A 4 -6.87 13.76 8.65
N ARG A 5 -6.88 14.46 7.52
CA ARG A 5 -8.05 15.21 7.04
C ARG A 5 -9.27 14.30 6.82
N LEU A 6 -9.06 13.10 6.30
CA LEU A 6 -10.12 12.12 6.08
C LEU A 6 -10.68 11.59 7.41
N CYS A 7 -9.80 11.28 8.37
CA CYS A 7 -10.24 10.89 9.71
C CYS A 7 -11.03 11.99 10.42
N GLU A 8 -10.56 13.24 10.39
CA GLU A 8 -11.27 14.37 10.99
C GLU A 8 -12.68 14.53 10.39
N ALA A 9 -12.81 14.39 9.07
CA ALA A 9 -14.09 14.51 8.38
C ALA A 9 -15.06 13.35 8.70
N VAL A 10 -14.56 12.13 8.83
CA VAL A 10 -15.37 10.91 8.95
C VAL A 10 -15.62 10.53 10.41
N LEU A 11 -14.57 10.51 11.24
CA LEU A 11 -14.63 10.05 12.62
C LEU A 11 -15.09 11.16 13.58
N ARG A 12 -14.87 12.43 13.24
CA ARG A 12 -15.20 13.61 14.07
C ARG A 12 -14.55 13.63 15.46
N ASP A 13 -13.58 12.75 15.68
CA ASP A 13 -12.80 12.61 16.92
C ASP A 13 -11.30 12.82 16.66
N PRO A 14 -10.54 13.31 17.65
CA PRO A 14 -9.09 13.45 17.53
C PRO A 14 -8.44 12.08 17.33
N VAL A 15 -7.66 11.95 16.25
CA VAL A 15 -6.87 10.74 15.99
C VAL A 15 -5.60 10.79 16.81
N ASP A 16 -5.41 9.82 17.70
CA ASP A 16 -4.09 9.59 18.29
C ASP A 16 -3.10 9.20 17.18
N GLY A 17 -2.10 10.06 16.95
CA GLY A 17 -1.08 9.86 15.92
C GLY A 17 -0.24 8.61 16.14
N ASN A 18 -0.22 8.05 17.36
CA ASN A 18 0.54 6.84 17.69
C ASN A 18 -0.25 5.55 17.39
N ASP A 19 -1.59 5.58 17.43
CA ASP A 19 -2.44 4.42 17.12
C ASP A 19 -2.78 4.36 15.61
N ARG A 20 -1.76 4.15 14.78
CA ARG A 20 -1.96 4.02 13.32
C ARG A 20 -2.88 2.86 12.96
N ARG A 21 -2.72 1.70 13.62
CA ARG A 21 -3.51 0.49 13.35
C ARG A 21 -4.98 0.71 13.64
N GLY A 22 -5.31 1.19 14.84
CA GLY A 22 -6.69 1.45 15.24
C GLY A 22 -7.30 2.60 14.43
N ALA A 23 -6.52 3.63 14.09
CA ALA A 23 -7.01 4.73 13.25
C ALA A 23 -7.45 4.25 11.86
N VAL A 24 -6.65 3.41 11.19
CA VAL A 24 -7.00 2.88 9.85
C VAL A 24 -8.20 1.94 9.93
N LEU A 25 -8.26 1.09 10.97
CA LEU A 25 -9.39 0.19 11.21
C LEU A 25 -10.70 0.95 11.42
N ARG A 26 -10.72 1.93 12.34
CA ARG A 26 -11.91 2.74 12.64
C ARG A 26 -12.35 3.54 11.43
N LEU A 27 -11.40 4.12 10.68
CA LEU A 27 -11.72 4.86 9.46
C LEU A 27 -12.37 3.95 8.41
N SER A 28 -11.82 2.76 8.19
CA SER A 28 -12.40 1.78 7.26
C SER A 28 -13.83 1.40 7.67
N GLN A 29 -14.06 1.10 8.95
CA GLN A 29 -15.37 0.78 9.49
C GLN A 29 -16.38 1.91 9.28
N ALA A 30 -16.00 3.15 9.59
CA ALA A 30 -16.85 4.32 9.44
C ALA A 30 -17.20 4.61 7.97
N LEU A 31 -16.36 4.17 7.03
CA LEU A 31 -16.61 4.26 5.58
C LEU A 31 -17.33 3.03 5.02
N GLY A 32 -17.85 2.12 5.85
CA GLY A 32 -18.57 0.93 5.39
C GLY A 32 -17.66 -0.25 5.03
N ASN A 33 -16.53 -0.40 5.72
CA ASN A 33 -15.55 -1.48 5.53
C ASN A 33 -14.84 -1.45 4.16
N VAL A 34 -14.56 -0.25 3.64
CA VAL A 34 -13.71 -0.10 2.45
C VAL A 34 -12.25 -0.39 2.79
N THR A 35 -11.48 -0.93 1.86
CA THR A 35 -10.03 -1.10 2.07
C THR A 35 -9.32 0.25 2.05
N VAL A 36 -8.63 0.58 3.15
CA VAL A 36 -7.85 1.81 3.32
C VAL A 36 -6.37 1.48 3.41
N VAL A 37 -5.54 2.18 2.64
CA VAL A 37 -4.07 2.13 2.73
C VAL A 37 -3.56 3.45 3.30
N GLN A 38 -3.04 3.41 4.53
CA GLN A 38 -2.32 4.54 5.13
C GLN A 38 -0.82 4.39 4.85
N LYS A 39 -0.39 5.07 3.77
CA LYS A 39 1.02 5.15 3.37
C LYS A 39 1.88 5.74 4.49
N GLY A 40 3.08 5.19 4.70
CA GLY A 40 3.97 5.67 5.75
C GLY A 40 5.39 5.14 5.64
N GLU A 41 6.11 5.12 6.76
CA GLU A 41 7.36 4.35 6.88
C GLU A 41 7.10 2.85 6.67
N GLN A 42 6.03 2.38 7.30
CA GLN A 42 5.33 1.15 7.00
C GLN A 42 3.93 1.51 6.53
N ASP A 43 3.44 0.81 5.50
CA ASP A 43 2.08 1.03 5.01
C ASP A 43 1.12 0.19 5.85
N VAL A 44 0.13 0.84 6.46
CA VAL A 44 -0.88 0.18 7.31
C VAL A 44 -2.17 0.07 6.50
N ILE A 45 -2.73 -1.14 6.41
CA ILE A 45 -3.83 -1.45 5.51
C ILE A 45 -4.95 -2.11 6.31
N SER A 46 -6.19 -1.67 6.14
CA SER A 46 -7.34 -2.32 6.76
C SER A 46 -8.56 -2.36 5.87
N ASP A 47 -9.34 -3.44 5.97
CA ASP A 47 -10.68 -3.58 5.41
C ASP A 47 -11.80 -3.46 6.47
N GLY A 48 -11.46 -2.91 7.64
CA GLY A 48 -12.42 -2.68 8.73
C GLY A 48 -12.63 -3.90 9.62
N LYS A 49 -12.06 -5.06 9.24
CA LYS A 49 -12.07 -6.30 10.03
C LYS A 49 -10.67 -6.68 10.46
N GLN A 50 -9.70 -6.54 9.55
CA GLN A 50 -8.32 -6.96 9.76
C GLN A 50 -7.38 -5.80 9.46
N VAL A 51 -6.16 -5.85 10.01
CA VAL A 51 -5.10 -4.86 9.76
C VAL A 51 -3.83 -5.59 9.36
N LEU A 52 -3.27 -5.21 8.21
CA LEU A 52 -1.98 -5.66 7.71
C LEU A 52 -0.98 -4.50 7.68
N GLU A 53 0.30 -4.83 7.82
CA GLU A 53 1.39 -3.86 7.72
C GLU A 53 2.41 -4.32 6.69
N CYS A 54 2.62 -3.51 5.66
CA CYS A 54 3.71 -3.72 4.71
C CYS A 54 4.97 -3.01 5.22
N SER A 55 5.86 -3.80 5.80
CA SER A 55 7.15 -3.36 6.35
C SER A 55 8.35 -3.73 5.47
N LEU A 56 8.10 -4.19 4.23
CA LEU A 56 9.15 -4.48 3.25
C LEU A 56 10.10 -3.30 3.13
N GLN A 57 11.41 -3.50 3.05
CA GLN A 57 12.35 -2.38 2.99
C GLN A 57 12.14 -1.53 1.72
N GLY A 58 12.20 -0.21 1.87
CA GLY A 58 12.08 0.76 0.77
C GLY A 58 13.37 1.52 0.60
N SER A 59 13.27 2.82 0.40
CA SER A 59 14.41 3.73 0.43
C SER A 59 14.14 5.02 1.18
N ASN A 60 15.21 5.75 1.46
CA ASN A 60 15.18 7.09 2.05
C ASN A 60 14.88 8.19 1.03
N ARG A 61 14.37 7.84 -0.17
CA ARG A 61 14.04 8.80 -1.23
C ARG A 61 12.54 8.84 -1.47
N ARG A 62 11.97 10.04 -1.27
CA ARG A 62 10.61 10.37 -1.70
C ARG A 62 10.60 11.19 -2.97
N CYS A 63 10.54 10.55 -4.13
CA CYS A 63 10.27 11.23 -5.40
C CYS A 63 8.76 11.48 -5.59
N GLY A 64 8.42 12.52 -6.36
CA GLY A 64 7.03 12.79 -6.77
C GLY A 64 6.57 11.76 -7.80
N GLY A 65 5.32 11.30 -7.70
CA GLY A 65 4.71 10.30 -8.59
C GLY A 65 4.75 8.85 -8.11
N GLN A 66 5.34 8.56 -6.93
CA GLN A 66 5.34 7.20 -6.38
C GLN A 66 3.93 6.68 -6.06
N GLY A 67 3.03 7.59 -5.67
CA GLY A 67 1.62 7.27 -5.43
C GLY A 67 0.91 6.79 -6.71
N ASP A 68 1.32 7.28 -7.87
CA ASP A 68 0.75 6.88 -9.16
C ASP A 68 1.13 5.44 -9.48
N LEU A 69 2.40 5.07 -9.27
CA LEU A 69 2.86 3.68 -9.39
C LEU A 69 2.09 2.74 -8.48
N LEU A 70 1.88 3.14 -7.21
CA LEU A 70 1.06 2.37 -6.26
C LEU A 70 -0.37 2.20 -6.76
N SER A 71 -1.03 3.29 -7.16
CA SER A 71 -2.43 3.25 -7.59
C SER A 71 -2.64 2.44 -8.88
N GLY A 72 -1.72 2.56 -9.85
CA GLY A 72 -1.76 1.78 -11.09
C GLY A 72 -1.56 0.28 -10.82
N SER A 73 -0.56 -0.06 -10.00
CA SER A 73 -0.32 -1.46 -9.60
C SER A 73 -1.48 -2.04 -8.81
N LEU A 74 -2.08 -1.24 -7.93
CA LEU A 74 -3.24 -1.63 -7.13
C LEU A 74 -4.45 -1.98 -8.00
N GLY A 75 -4.74 -1.19 -9.03
CA GLY A 75 -5.85 -1.46 -9.94
C GLY A 75 -5.72 -2.84 -10.63
N VAL A 76 -4.52 -3.16 -11.10
CA VAL A 76 -4.23 -4.46 -11.74
C VAL A 76 -4.34 -5.61 -10.73
N LEU A 77 -3.71 -5.46 -9.56
CA LEU A 77 -3.73 -6.50 -8.52
C LEU A 77 -5.14 -6.73 -7.94
N VAL A 78 -5.96 -5.69 -7.82
CA VAL A 78 -7.37 -5.82 -7.42
C VAL A 78 -8.13 -6.64 -8.45
N HIS A 79 -7.97 -6.35 -9.73
CA HIS A 79 -8.61 -7.11 -10.80
C HIS A 79 -8.23 -8.60 -10.73
N TRP A 80 -6.94 -8.91 -10.62
CA TRP A 80 -6.47 -10.30 -10.51
C TRP A 80 -6.94 -10.99 -9.23
N ALA A 81 -6.88 -10.33 -8.08
CA ALA A 81 -7.31 -10.91 -6.81
C ALA A 81 -8.82 -11.22 -6.81
N LEU A 82 -9.63 -10.32 -7.36
CA LEU A 82 -11.07 -10.56 -7.51
C LEU A 82 -11.36 -11.71 -8.48
N HIS A 83 -10.60 -11.82 -9.58
CA HIS A 83 -10.74 -12.90 -10.54
C HIS A 83 -10.32 -14.26 -9.97
N ALA A 84 -9.25 -14.31 -9.16
CA ALA A 84 -8.78 -15.52 -8.50
C ALA A 84 -9.75 -16.03 -7.42
N GLY A 85 -10.57 -15.14 -6.85
CA GLY A 85 -11.55 -15.45 -5.83
C GLY A 85 -10.96 -15.61 -4.41
N PRO A 86 -11.82 -15.66 -3.39
CA PRO A 86 -11.41 -15.69 -1.98
C PRO A 86 -10.71 -16.99 -1.55
N GLU A 87 -10.85 -18.07 -2.32
CA GLU A 87 -10.17 -19.36 -2.12
C GLU A 87 -8.62 -19.21 -2.10
N LYS A 88 -8.11 -18.18 -2.78
CA LYS A 88 -6.67 -17.94 -2.97
C LYS A 88 -6.07 -16.89 -2.02
N THR A 89 -6.85 -16.41 -1.04
CA THR A 89 -6.44 -15.27 -0.20
C THR A 89 -6.17 -15.65 1.26
N ASN A 90 -6.14 -16.95 1.60
CA ASN A 90 -5.83 -17.45 2.94
C ASN A 90 -6.64 -16.78 4.07
N GLY A 91 -7.93 -16.50 3.83
CA GLY A 91 -8.83 -15.87 4.81
C GLY A 91 -8.80 -14.34 4.84
N PHE A 92 -7.95 -13.69 4.04
CA PHE A 92 -8.00 -12.25 3.81
C PHE A 92 -8.98 -11.90 2.69
N SER A 93 -9.48 -10.66 2.65
CA SER A 93 -10.26 -10.21 1.50
C SER A 93 -9.35 -10.02 0.28
N PRO A 94 -9.83 -10.28 -0.96
CA PRO A 94 -9.04 -10.05 -2.18
C PRO A 94 -8.48 -8.63 -2.29
N LEU A 95 -9.25 -7.63 -1.84
CA LEU A 95 -8.82 -6.23 -1.84
C LEU A 95 -7.66 -5.97 -0.87
N LEU A 96 -7.68 -6.62 0.30
CA LEU A 96 -6.62 -6.49 1.30
C LEU A 96 -5.31 -7.13 0.81
N VAL A 97 -5.39 -8.29 0.16
CA VAL A 97 -4.23 -8.95 -0.48
C VAL A 97 -3.68 -8.10 -1.62
N ALA A 98 -4.55 -7.58 -2.49
CA ALA A 98 -4.15 -6.71 -3.59
C ALA A 98 -3.47 -5.42 -3.09
N ALA A 99 -4.03 -4.79 -2.05
CA ALA A 99 -3.44 -3.62 -1.40
C ALA A 99 -2.05 -3.91 -0.84
N PHE A 100 -1.89 -5.03 -0.13
CA PHE A 100 -0.60 -5.45 0.40
C PHE A 100 0.42 -5.72 -0.71
N GLY A 101 0.01 -6.42 -1.78
CA GLY A 101 0.84 -6.68 -2.96
C GLY A 101 1.29 -5.39 -3.65
N ALA A 102 0.39 -4.42 -3.83
CA ALA A 102 0.71 -3.15 -4.48
C ALA A 102 1.68 -2.30 -3.65
N CYS A 103 1.50 -2.26 -2.33
CA CYS A 103 2.45 -1.61 -1.42
C CYS A 103 3.82 -2.28 -1.52
N SER A 104 3.87 -3.61 -1.44
CA SER A 104 5.10 -4.40 -1.54
C SER A 104 5.84 -4.14 -2.86
N LEU A 105 5.12 -4.16 -4.00
CA LEU A 105 5.70 -3.90 -5.31
C LEU A 105 6.26 -2.47 -5.40
N THR A 106 5.51 -1.46 -4.97
CA THR A 106 5.94 -0.06 -4.99
C THR A 106 7.20 0.15 -4.16
N ARG A 107 7.22 -0.45 -2.97
CA ARG A 107 8.34 -0.43 -2.03
C ARG A 107 9.58 -1.12 -2.60
N GLN A 108 9.41 -2.27 -3.25
CA GLN A 108 10.48 -3.03 -3.88
C GLN A 108 11.05 -2.31 -5.13
N CYS A 109 10.20 -1.63 -5.90
CA CYS A 109 10.64 -0.76 -7.00
C CYS A 109 11.47 0.42 -6.48
N ASN A 110 10.98 1.08 -5.42
CA ASN A 110 11.69 2.19 -4.79
C ASN A 110 13.05 1.77 -4.23
N HIS A 111 13.11 0.61 -3.57
CA HIS A 111 14.35 0.06 -3.02
C HIS A 111 15.40 -0.20 -4.11
N GLN A 112 15.03 -0.92 -5.18
CA GLN A 112 15.95 -1.26 -6.27
C GLN A 112 16.41 -0.03 -7.05
N ALA A 113 15.48 0.88 -7.38
CA ALA A 113 15.83 2.11 -8.08
C ALA A 113 16.80 2.95 -7.24
N PHE A 114 16.58 3.02 -5.92
CA PHE A 114 17.48 3.72 -5.01
C PHE A 114 18.85 3.07 -4.87
N GLN A 115 18.93 1.73 -4.87
CA GLN A 115 20.23 1.04 -4.90
C GLN A 115 21.04 1.40 -6.16
N LYS A 116 20.37 1.59 -7.30
CA LYS A 116 21.01 1.92 -8.59
C LYS A 116 21.33 3.40 -8.74
N HIS A 117 20.45 4.29 -8.28
CA HIS A 117 20.50 5.71 -8.60
C HIS A 117 20.68 6.63 -7.38
N GLY A 118 20.63 6.09 -6.16
CA GLY A 118 20.76 6.84 -4.92
C GLY A 118 19.82 8.05 -4.89
N ARG A 119 20.37 9.23 -4.59
CA ARG A 119 19.60 10.48 -4.49
C ARG A 119 18.97 10.93 -5.81
N SER A 120 19.53 10.49 -6.94
CA SER A 120 19.01 10.78 -8.28
C SER A 120 17.78 9.95 -8.67
N THR A 121 17.31 9.06 -7.80
CA THR A 121 16.10 8.26 -8.06
C THR A 121 14.88 9.15 -8.31
N THR A 122 14.18 8.85 -9.39
CA THR A 122 12.91 9.45 -9.82
C THR A 122 11.85 8.36 -9.99
N THR A 123 10.57 8.74 -10.15
CA THR A 123 9.52 7.75 -10.44
C THR A 123 9.76 7.02 -11.76
N THR A 124 10.34 7.68 -12.76
CA THR A 124 10.73 7.03 -14.03
C THR A 124 11.71 5.88 -13.79
N THR A 125 12.72 6.07 -12.93
CA THR A 125 13.63 4.97 -12.56
C THR A 125 12.94 3.88 -11.77
N MET A 126 11.92 4.20 -10.96
CA MET A 126 11.12 3.17 -10.27
C MET A 126 10.23 2.37 -11.24
N ILE A 127 9.69 3.01 -12.29
CA ILE A 127 8.88 2.33 -13.31
C ILE A 127 9.71 1.27 -14.03
N ALA A 128 10.99 1.55 -14.31
CA ALA A 128 11.91 0.58 -14.90
C ALA A 128 12.13 -0.66 -14.01
N GLU A 129 11.89 -0.56 -12.70
CA GLU A 129 12.02 -1.67 -11.76
C GLU A 129 10.73 -2.50 -11.60
N ILE A 130 9.60 -2.14 -12.23
CA ILE A 130 8.33 -2.87 -12.06
C ILE A 130 8.49 -4.34 -12.42
N GLY A 131 9.04 -4.66 -13.60
CA GLY A 131 9.26 -6.04 -14.03
C GLY A 131 10.16 -6.82 -13.08
N PRO A 132 11.41 -6.38 -12.83
CA PRO A 132 12.30 -7.05 -11.88
C PRO A 132 11.73 -7.21 -10.46
N ALA A 133 11.05 -6.18 -9.96
CA ALA A 133 10.40 -6.22 -8.65
C ALA A 133 9.23 -7.22 -8.60
N PHE A 134 8.43 -7.28 -9.67
CA PHE A 134 7.31 -8.19 -9.79
C PHE A 134 7.77 -9.64 -9.79
N SER A 135 8.74 -9.99 -10.64
CA SER A 135 9.29 -11.35 -10.69
C SER A 135 9.87 -11.79 -9.35
N LYS A 136 10.60 -10.89 -8.67
CA LYS A 136 11.18 -11.17 -7.34
C LYS A 136 10.13 -11.40 -6.25
N LEU A 137 8.96 -10.76 -6.33
CA LEU A 137 7.95 -10.82 -5.28
C LEU A 137 6.90 -11.92 -5.52
N PHE A 138 6.61 -12.23 -6.79
CA PHE A 138 5.41 -13.00 -7.14
C PHE A 138 5.67 -14.21 -8.06
N GLU A 139 6.88 -14.38 -8.60
CA GLU A 139 7.20 -15.44 -9.58
C GLU A 139 8.32 -16.40 -9.12
N THR A 140 8.81 -16.23 -7.90
CA THR A 140 9.81 -17.11 -7.24
C THR A 140 9.19 -17.83 -6.06
#